data_AF-A0A923YN47-F1
#
_entry.id   AF-A0A923YN47-F1
#
_cell.length_a   1.000
_cell.length_b   1.000
_cell.length_c   1.000
_cell.angle_alpha   90.00
_cell.angle_beta   90.00
_cell.angle_gamma   90.00
#
_symmetry.space_group_name_H-M   'P 1'
#
loop_
_entity.id
_entity.type
_entity.pdbx_description
1 polymer ?
#
loop_
_entity_poly.entity_id
_entity_poly.type
_entity_poly.pdbx_seq_one_letter_code
_entity_poly.pdbx_strand_id
1 'polypeptide(L)'
;MPNTIQVPAGFAPLTSMAFGAIGSDAIAVDPAHPLPAADANSAAITAPGAVTPSDSAAFTAPRLGLTLLVTVAGNVAMAFGNGATIVVPVLAGVNVLPFAPVQIKATGTTATATYFLNN
;
A
#
# COMPACT_ATOMS: atom_id res chain seq x y z
N MET A 1 12.22 -4.50 52.73
CA MET A 1 13.07 -3.56 51.98
C MET A 1 12.62 -3.63 50.52
N PRO A 2 12.22 -2.53 49.87
CA PRO A 2 11.80 -2.59 48.47
C PRO A 2 13.05 -2.67 47.58
N ASN A 3 13.13 -3.72 46.76
CA ASN A 3 14.17 -3.83 45.74
C ASN A 3 13.82 -2.86 44.60
N THR A 4 14.60 -1.80 44.43
CA THR A 4 14.49 -0.89 43.29
C THR A 4 14.91 -1.61 42.01
N ILE A 5 14.03 -1.67 41.01
CA ILE A 5 14.39 -2.06 39.64
C ILE A 5 15.27 -0.93 39.08
N GLN A 6 16.59 -1.14 39.10
CA GLN A 6 17.52 -0.23 38.41
C GLN A 6 17.49 -0.57 36.92
N VAL A 7 16.92 0.33 36.13
CA VAL A 7 17.00 0.24 34.68
C VAL A 7 18.35 0.81 34.23
N PRO A 8 19.12 0.12 33.36
CA PRO A 8 20.43 0.60 32.91
C PRO A 8 20.37 2.02 32.31
N ALA A 9 21.41 2.82 32.55
CA ALA A 9 21.55 4.13 31.94
C ALA A 9 21.55 3.98 30.41
N GLY A 10 20.57 4.61 29.74
CA GLY A 10 20.35 4.47 28.29
C GLY A 10 19.09 3.70 27.90
N PHE A 11 18.25 3.29 28.85
CA PHE A 11 16.94 2.74 28.52
C PHE A 11 16.02 3.83 27.94
N ALA A 12 15.90 3.82 26.61
CA ALA A 12 14.85 4.52 25.91
C ALA A 12 13.59 3.62 25.90
N PRO A 13 12.44 4.07 26.46
CA PRO A 13 11.20 3.34 26.30
C PRO A 13 10.90 3.24 24.79
N LEU A 14 10.69 2.03 24.29
CA LEU A 14 10.24 1.79 22.92
C LEU A 14 8.88 2.48 22.76
N THR A 15 8.86 3.67 22.14
CA THR A 15 7.63 4.44 21.88
C THR A 15 6.78 3.81 20.78
N SER A 16 7.32 2.83 20.06
CA SER A 16 6.63 2.08 19.02
C SER A 16 7.30 0.74 18.80
N MET A 17 6.51 -0.34 18.75
CA MET A 17 6.95 -1.65 18.30
C MET A 17 6.20 -1.98 17.01
N ALA A 18 6.95 -2.28 15.95
CA ALA A 18 6.39 -2.90 14.75
C ALA A 18 6.41 -4.41 14.94
N PHE A 19 5.25 -5.05 14.97
CA PHE A 19 5.17 -6.50 15.03
C PHE A 19 5.42 -7.08 13.64
N GLY A 20 6.50 -7.83 13.47
CA GLY A 20 6.69 -8.73 12.33
C GLY A 20 5.79 -9.97 12.43
N ALA A 21 5.86 -10.84 11.43
CA ALA A 21 5.13 -12.11 11.45
C ALA A 21 5.50 -12.97 12.68
N ILE A 22 4.54 -13.77 13.18
CA ILE A 22 4.77 -14.69 14.29
C ILE A 22 5.95 -15.62 13.95
N GLY A 23 7.01 -15.58 14.75
CA GLY A 23 8.22 -16.38 14.56
C GLY A 23 9.36 -15.71 13.79
N SER A 24 9.28 -14.41 13.50
CA SER A 24 10.40 -13.62 12.92
C SER A 24 11.06 -12.70 13.95
N ASP A 25 12.33 -12.36 13.70
CA ASP A 25 13.09 -11.40 14.50
C ASP A 25 12.47 -10.00 14.47
N ALA A 26 12.71 -9.20 15.51
CA ALA A 26 12.30 -7.81 15.55
C ALA A 26 13.05 -6.98 14.51
N ILE A 27 12.33 -6.21 13.69
CA ILE A 27 12.94 -5.32 12.69
C ILE A 27 13.26 -3.98 13.37
N ALA A 28 14.50 -3.51 13.24
CA ALA A 28 14.91 -2.22 13.75
C ALA A 28 14.16 -1.09 13.02
N VAL A 29 13.61 -0.14 13.78
CA VAL A 29 13.02 1.10 13.24
C VAL A 29 14.16 2.02 12.82
N ASP A 30 14.05 2.65 11.64
CA ASP A 30 15.04 3.63 11.17
C ASP A 30 15.07 4.84 12.13
N PRO A 31 16.22 5.18 12.74
CA PRO A 31 16.33 6.33 13.64
C PRO A 31 16.05 7.68 12.96
N ALA A 32 16.27 7.79 11.65
CA ALA A 32 16.02 9.00 10.88
C ALA A 32 14.55 9.12 10.42
N HIS A 33 13.85 7.99 10.36
CA HIS A 33 12.45 7.90 9.92
C HIS A 33 11.70 7.00 10.91
N PRO A 34 11.22 7.53 12.06
CA PRO A 34 10.67 6.74 13.17
C PRO A 34 9.33 6.07 12.86
N LEU A 35 8.94 6.02 11.58
CA LEU A 35 7.87 5.17 11.11
C LEU A 35 8.42 3.74 10.97
N PRO A 36 7.65 2.71 11.36
CA PRO A 36 7.98 1.32 11.04
C PRO A 36 8.40 1.18 9.57
N ALA A 37 9.69 0.97 9.30
CA ALA A 37 10.22 0.85 7.94
C ALA A 37 9.74 -0.42 7.21
N ALA A 38 9.00 -1.28 7.90
CA ALA A 38 8.30 -2.40 7.32
C ALA A 38 7.09 -2.73 8.20
N ASP A 39 5.99 -2.01 7.96
CA ASP A 39 4.70 -2.69 8.05
C ASP A 39 4.77 -3.91 7.12
N ALA A 40 4.41 -5.10 7.60
CA ALA A 40 4.39 -6.30 6.77
C ALA A 40 3.45 -6.15 5.54
N ASN A 41 2.46 -5.25 5.57
CA ASN A 41 1.67 -4.84 4.40
C ASN A 41 2.48 -3.98 3.40
N SER A 42 3.52 -3.27 3.83
CA SER A 42 4.42 -2.55 2.92
C SER A 42 5.35 -3.50 2.16
N ALA A 43 5.68 -4.67 2.75
CA ALA A 43 6.35 -5.77 2.03
C ALA A 43 5.40 -6.52 1.07
N ALA A 44 4.08 -6.44 1.30
CA ALA A 44 3.06 -6.90 0.35
C ALA A 44 2.87 -5.94 -0.84
N ILE A 45 3.44 -4.73 -0.78
CA ILE A 45 3.84 -3.98 -1.99
C ILE A 45 5.09 -4.68 -2.55
N THR A 46 4.92 -5.94 -2.95
CA THR A 46 5.87 -6.62 -3.82
C THR A 46 5.96 -5.74 -5.05
N ALA A 47 7.18 -5.36 -5.44
CA ALA A 47 7.44 -4.47 -6.57
C ALA A 47 6.41 -4.73 -7.70
N PRO A 48 5.58 -3.74 -8.02
CA PRO A 48 4.29 -3.97 -8.63
C PRO A 48 4.50 -4.31 -10.09
N GLY A 49 3.72 -5.27 -10.59
CA GLY A 49 3.41 -5.25 -12.00
C GLY A 49 2.70 -3.92 -12.27
N ALA A 50 3.44 -2.91 -12.72
CA ALA A 50 2.86 -1.66 -13.19
C ALA A 50 1.85 -2.03 -14.26
N VAL A 51 0.57 -1.93 -13.94
CA VAL A 51 -0.48 -2.33 -14.87
C VAL A 51 -0.88 -1.14 -15.71
N THR A 52 -0.94 -1.35 -17.02
CA THR A 52 -1.46 -0.36 -17.96
C THR A 52 -2.97 -0.53 -18.09
N PRO A 53 -3.76 0.56 -18.12
CA PRO A 53 -5.18 0.49 -18.45
C PRO A 53 -5.40 -0.29 -19.75
N SER A 54 -6.31 -1.25 -19.73
CA SER A 54 -6.66 -2.09 -20.87
C SER A 54 -8.12 -2.51 -20.76
N ASP A 55 -8.85 -2.46 -21.87
CA ASP A 55 -10.23 -2.93 -21.91
C ASP A 55 -10.36 -4.45 -22.09
N SER A 56 -9.26 -5.16 -22.34
CA SER A 56 -9.25 -6.61 -22.59
C SER A 56 -8.41 -7.43 -21.59
N ALA A 57 -7.48 -6.81 -20.86
CA ALA A 57 -6.61 -7.51 -19.92
C ALA A 57 -7.09 -7.36 -18.48
N ALA A 58 -7.51 -8.49 -17.89
CA ALA A 58 -7.81 -8.58 -16.46
C ALA A 58 -6.56 -8.93 -15.64
N PHE A 59 -6.60 -8.60 -14.35
CA PHE A 59 -5.53 -8.93 -13.42
C PHE A 59 -5.50 -10.42 -13.10
N THR A 60 -4.31 -10.97 -13.01
CA THR A 60 -4.05 -12.41 -12.82
C THR A 60 -4.31 -12.92 -11.40
N ALA A 61 -4.52 -12.03 -10.43
CA ALA A 61 -4.76 -12.38 -9.03
C ALA A 61 -5.75 -11.39 -8.37
N PRO A 62 -6.54 -11.83 -7.37
CA PRO A 62 -7.40 -10.95 -6.59
C PRO A 62 -6.57 -9.91 -5.84
N ARG A 63 -7.05 -8.66 -5.80
CA ARG A 63 -6.31 -7.51 -5.24
C ARG A 63 -7.06 -6.95 -4.05
N LEU A 64 -6.33 -6.53 -3.02
CA LEU A 64 -6.91 -5.92 -1.82
C LEU A 64 -6.99 -4.39 -1.91
N GLY A 65 -6.23 -3.80 -2.83
CA GLY A 65 -6.20 -2.35 -3.01
C GLY A 65 -5.47 -1.92 -4.28
N LEU A 66 -5.64 -0.65 -4.62
CA LEU A 66 -4.97 0.00 -5.74
C LEU A 66 -4.27 1.26 -5.26
N THR A 67 -2.97 1.33 -5.45
CA THR A 67 -2.19 2.55 -5.25
C THR A 67 -1.86 3.16 -6.61
N LEU A 68 -2.05 4.46 -6.77
CA LEU A 68 -1.80 5.19 -8.01
C LEU A 68 -0.81 6.30 -7.76
N LEU A 69 0.25 6.35 -8.56
CA LEU A 69 1.09 7.52 -8.69
C LEU A 69 0.65 8.30 -9.92
N VAL A 70 -0.17 9.34 -9.71
CA VAL A 70 -0.83 10.11 -10.78
C VAL A 70 0.05 11.29 -11.19
N THR A 71 0.43 11.35 -12.45
CA THR A 71 1.19 12.47 -13.05
C THR A 71 0.27 13.53 -13.65
N VAL A 72 -0.88 13.12 -14.20
CA VAL A 72 -1.92 14.00 -14.76
C VAL A 72 -3.26 13.63 -14.14
N ALA A 73 -3.88 14.59 -13.45
CA ALA A 73 -5.21 14.44 -12.87
C ALA A 73 -6.26 14.09 -13.94
N GLY A 74 -7.30 13.37 -13.54
CA GLY A 74 -8.34 12.93 -14.46
C GLY A 74 -9.18 11.84 -13.82
N ASN A 75 -9.77 10.99 -14.66
CA ASN A 75 -10.61 9.89 -14.22
C ASN A 75 -9.86 8.56 -14.32
N VAL A 76 -10.16 7.64 -13.41
CA VAL A 76 -9.73 6.24 -13.48
C VAL A 76 -10.97 5.36 -13.46
N ALA A 77 -11.15 4.56 -14.52
CA ALA A 77 -12.24 3.61 -14.67
C ALA A 77 -11.79 2.22 -14.20
N MET A 78 -12.51 1.68 -13.22
CA MET A 78 -12.20 0.41 -12.54
C MET A 78 -13.35 -0.57 -12.74
N ALA A 79 -13.07 -1.77 -13.23
CA ALA A 79 -14.04 -2.85 -13.31
C ALA A 79 -13.84 -3.87 -12.17
N PHE A 80 -14.94 -4.41 -11.67
CA PHE A 80 -14.98 -5.35 -10.54
C PHE A 80 -15.43 -6.75 -10.98
N GLY A 81 -15.21 -7.75 -10.12
CA GLY A 81 -15.53 -9.15 -10.44
C GLY A 81 -17.01 -9.43 -10.71
N ASN A 82 -17.91 -8.52 -10.31
CA ASN A 82 -19.34 -8.57 -10.62
C ASN A 82 -19.72 -7.89 -11.95
N GLY A 83 -18.73 -7.43 -12.74
CA GLY A 83 -18.93 -6.72 -14.00
C GLY A 83 -19.26 -5.23 -13.87
N ALA A 84 -19.47 -4.72 -12.65
CA ALA A 84 -19.69 -3.30 -12.44
C ALA A 84 -18.43 -2.49 -12.76
N THR A 85 -18.62 -1.26 -13.24
CA THR A 85 -17.54 -0.29 -13.46
C THR A 85 -17.78 0.96 -12.64
N ILE A 86 -16.76 1.44 -11.94
CA ILE A 86 -16.79 2.72 -11.22
C ILE A 86 -15.72 3.63 -11.83
N VAL A 87 -16.07 4.91 -11.99
CA VAL A 87 -15.14 5.95 -12.43
C VAL A 87 -14.85 6.86 -11.25
N VAL A 88 -13.57 6.98 -10.89
CA VAL A 88 -13.13 7.81 -9.77
C VAL A 88 -12.28 8.96 -10.31
N PRO A 89 -12.64 10.22 -10.00
CA PRO A 89 -11.75 11.35 -10.27
C PRO A 89 -10.56 11.30 -9.31
N VAL A 90 -9.35 11.42 -9.85
CA VAL A 90 -8.09 11.40 -9.11
C VAL A 90 -7.30 12.67 -9.39
N LEU A 91 -6.59 13.15 -8.37
CA LEU A 91 -5.71 14.30 -8.46
C LEU A 91 -4.26 13.86 -8.68
N ALA A 92 -3.42 14.76 -9.15
CA ALA A 92 -1.98 14.51 -9.26
C ALA A 92 -1.37 14.22 -7.88
N GLY A 93 -0.45 13.26 -7.82
CA GLY A 93 0.13 12.76 -6.58
C GLY A 93 -0.23 11.30 -6.28
N VAL A 94 0.01 10.88 -5.04
CA VAL A 94 -0.26 9.51 -4.60
C VAL A 94 -1.73 9.40 -4.17
N ASN A 95 -2.45 8.47 -4.77
CA ASN A 95 -3.82 8.13 -4.41
C ASN A 95 -3.86 6.66 -3.99
N VAL A 96 -4.40 6.38 -2.80
CA VAL A 96 -4.60 5.00 -2.32
C VAL A 96 -6.10 4.75 -2.30
N LEU A 97 -6.54 3.80 -3.12
CA LEU A 97 -7.95 3.44 -3.25
C LEU A 97 -8.18 2.06 -2.61
N PRO A 98 -9.10 1.96 -1.62
CA PRO A 98 -9.43 0.70 -0.95
C PRO A 98 -10.42 -0.13 -1.79
N PHE A 99 -10.13 -0.25 -3.08
CA PHE A 99 -10.93 -1.01 -4.04
C PHE A 99 -10.16 -2.22 -4.53
N ALA A 100 -10.89 -3.30 -4.78
CA ALA A 100 -10.39 -4.54 -5.34
C ALA A 100 -10.80 -4.70 -6.82
N PRO A 101 -10.33 -3.84 -7.74
CA PRO A 101 -10.67 -3.97 -9.15
C PRO A 101 -10.02 -5.23 -9.73
N VAL A 102 -10.71 -5.86 -10.67
CA VAL A 102 -10.15 -6.95 -11.49
C VAL A 102 -9.50 -6.41 -12.77
N GLN A 103 -9.73 -5.14 -13.10
CA GLN A 103 -9.23 -4.49 -14.30
C GLN A 103 -9.29 -2.96 -14.16
N ILE A 104 -8.30 -2.27 -14.72
CA ILE A 104 -8.37 -0.83 -15.01
C ILE A 104 -8.67 -0.66 -16.49
N LYS A 105 -9.80 -0.04 -16.81
CA LYS A 105 -10.25 0.13 -18.18
C LYS A 105 -9.50 1.26 -18.87
N ALA A 106 -9.15 1.09 -20.14
CA ALA A 106 -8.64 2.20 -20.94
C ALA A 106 -9.78 3.17 -21.26
N THR A 107 -10.96 2.64 -21.59
CA THR A 107 -12.16 3.46 -21.78
C THR A 107 -12.59 4.10 -20.46
N GLY A 108 -12.71 5.43 -20.46
CA GLY A 108 -13.12 6.21 -19.30
C GLY A 108 -11.98 6.58 -18.34
N THR A 109 -10.75 6.10 -18.58
CA THR A 109 -9.55 6.53 -17.85
C THR A 109 -8.87 7.67 -18.62
N THR A 110 -8.84 8.86 -18.03
CA THR A 110 -8.17 10.05 -18.58
C THR A 110 -6.97 10.49 -17.74
N ALA A 111 -6.84 9.98 -16.52
CA ALA A 111 -5.68 10.22 -15.67
C ALA A 111 -4.44 9.48 -16.21
N THR A 112 -3.29 10.14 -16.19
CA THR A 112 -2.00 9.46 -16.44
C THR A 112 -1.43 9.07 -15.09
N ALA A 113 -1.26 7.76 -14.87
CA ALA A 113 -0.78 7.23 -13.60
C ALA A 113 0.00 5.94 -13.77
N THR A 114 0.88 5.67 -12.82
CA THR A 114 1.45 4.34 -12.61
C THR A 114 0.61 3.62 -11.56
N TYR A 115 0.17 2.40 -11.88
CA TYR A 115 -0.77 1.63 -11.06
C TYR A 115 -0.04 0.51 -10.33
N PHE A 116 -0.20 0.46 -9.02
CA PHE A 116 0.43 -0.47 -8.10
C PHE A 116 -0.68 -1.33 -7.50
N LEU A 117 -0.63 -2.63 -7.74
CA LEU A 117 -1.62 -3.57 -7.22
C LEU A 117 -1.19 -4.05 -5.84
N ASN A 118 -2.02 -3.82 -4.83
CA ASN A 118 -1.77 -4.31 -3.47
C ASN A 118 -2.33 -5.74 -3.36
N ASN A 119 -1.50 -6.70 -2.97
CA ASN A 119 -1.87 -8.10 -2.73
C ASN A 119 -2.36 -8.34 -1.32
#